data_AF-A0A2K8T352-F1
#
_entry.id   AF-A0A2K8T352-F1
#
_cell.length_a   1.000
_cell.length_b   1.000
_cell.length_c   1.000
_cell.angle_alpha   90.00
_cell.angle_beta   90.00
_cell.angle_gamma   90.00
#
_symmetry.space_group_name_H-M   'P 1'
#
loop_
_entity.id
_entity.type
_entity.pdbx_description
1 polymer ?
#
loop_
_entity_poly.entity_id
_entity_poly.type
_entity_poly.pdbx_seq_one_letter_code
_entity_poly.pdbx_strand_id
1 'polypeptide(L)' 'MQKLKAAANSGQNPGFDFLLSCWNDDPTLQIVIKKLLAKFPQWGIAVVDGVLVDWER' A
#
# COMPACT_ATOMS: atom_id res chain seq x y z
N MET A 1 7.15 -6.53 -6.91
CA MET A 1 6.02 -7.50 -6.90
C MET A 1 6.02 -8.53 -5.76
N GLN A 2 7.10 -9.29 -5.51
CA GLN A 2 7.07 -10.35 -4.47
C GLN A 2 6.63 -9.86 -3.07
N LYS A 3 7.09 -8.67 -2.66
CA LYS A 3 6.74 -8.08 -1.36
C LYS A 3 5.27 -7.69 -1.23
N LEU A 4 4.61 -7.22 -2.30
CA LEU A 4 3.15 -6.98 -2.32
C LEU A 4 2.36 -8.29 -2.20
N LYS A 5 2.80 -9.34 -2.89
CA LYS A 5 2.19 -10.67 -2.78
C LYS A 5 2.36 -11.26 -1.38
N ALA A 6 3.54 -11.11 -0.77
CA ALA A 6 3.78 -11.52 0.60
C ALA A 6 2.86 -10.77 1.57
N ALA A 7 2.76 -9.45 1.46
CA ALA A 7 1.87 -8.63 2.27
C ALA A 7 0.40 -9.03 2.11
N ALA A 8 -0.04 -9.36 0.89
CA ALA A 8 -1.40 -9.85 0.63
C ALA A 8 -1.74 -11.15 1.38
N ASN A 9 -0.75 -12.03 1.52
CA ASN A 9 -0.89 -13.36 2.11
C ASN A 9 -0.70 -13.35 3.63
N SER A 10 0.28 -12.60 4.14
CA SER A 10 0.64 -12.61 5.57
C SER A 10 0.03 -11.48 6.38
N GLY A 11 -0.45 -10.41 5.73
CA GLY A 11 -0.87 -9.18 6.43
C GLY A 11 0.29 -8.37 7.01
N GLN A 12 1.54 -8.76 6.73
CA GLN A 12 2.72 -7.99 7.13
C GLN A 12 2.78 -6.68 6.35
N ASN A 13 2.84 -5.55 7.07
CA ASN A 13 2.96 -4.24 6.46
C ASN A 13 4.31 -4.15 5.71
N PRO A 14 4.31 -3.88 4.39
CA PRO A 14 5.54 -3.77 3.62
C PRO A 14 6.28 -2.42 3.82
N GLY A 15 5.67 -1.46 4.52
CA GLY A 15 6.19 -0.13 4.83
C GLY A 15 5.76 0.94 3.82
N PHE A 16 5.56 2.17 4.31
CA PHE A 16 5.10 3.31 3.51
C PHE A 16 6.01 3.60 2.32
N ASP A 17 7.32 3.75 2.52
CA ASP A 17 8.27 4.09 1.45
C ASP A 17 8.25 3.07 0.31
N PHE A 18 8.09 1.78 0.64
CA PHE A 18 7.95 0.74 -0.36
C PHE A 18 6.64 0.89 -1.15
N LEU A 19 5.51 1.10 -0.46
CA LEU A 19 4.23 1.32 -1.12
C LEU A 19 4.26 2.57 -1.99
N LEU A 20 4.87 3.66 -1.52
CA LEU A 20 5.03 4.90 -2.27
C LEU A 20 5.89 4.70 -3.53
N SER A 21 6.99 3.94 -3.43
CA SER A 21 7.80 3.60 -4.59
C SER A 21 7.00 2.83 -5.65
N CYS A 22 6.20 1.83 -5.24
CA CYS A 22 5.31 1.10 -6.15
C CYS A 22 4.16 1.97 -6.69
N TRP A 23 3.64 2.90 -5.89
CA TRP A 23 2.56 3.81 -6.27
C TRP A 23 2.95 4.73 -7.44
N ASN A 24 4.21 5.16 -7.44
CA ASN A 24 4.77 6.06 -8.45
C ASN A 24 5.31 5.34 -9.70
N ASP A 25 5.57 4.03 -9.61
CA ASP A 25 6.17 3.24 -10.69
C ASP A 25 5.14 2.84 -11.77
N ASP A 26 3.99 2.28 -11.37
CA ASP A 26 3.00 1.75 -12.30
C ASP A 26 1.55 1.99 -11.80
N PRO A 27 0.69 2.65 -12.61
CA PRO A 27 -0.73 2.84 -12.30
C PRO A 27 -1.49 1.54 -11.94
N THR A 28 -1.10 0.39 -12.48
CA THR A 28 -1.72 -0.91 -12.14
C THR A 28 -1.44 -1.33 -10.70
N LEU A 29 -0.27 -0.97 -10.16
CA LEU A 29 0.10 -1.26 -8.78
C LEU A 29 -0.74 -0.44 -7.79
N GLN A 30 -1.19 0.75 -8.18
CA GLN A 30 -2.10 1.56 -7.35
C GLN A 30 -3.40 0.80 -7.03
N ILE A 31 -3.93 0.01 -7.97
CA ILE A 31 -5.12 -0.82 -7.77
C ILE A 31 -4.85 -1.91 -6.72
N VAL A 32 -3.69 -2.57 -6.82
CA VAL A 32 -3.27 -3.60 -5.86
C VAL A 32 -3.08 -3.01 -4.47
N ILE A 33 -2.42 -1.86 -4.38
CA ILE A 33 -2.17 -1.14 -3.12
C ILE A 33 -3.48 -0.69 -2.49
N LYS A 34 -4.40 -0.08 -3.24
CA LYS A 34 -5.75 0.29 -2.76
C LYS A 34 -6.49 -0.90 -2.15
N LYS A 35 -6.47 -2.06 -2.82
CA LYS A 35 -7.07 -3.30 -2.30
C LYS A 35 -6.41 -3.79 -1.02
N LEU A 36 -5.09 -3.68 -0.90
CA LEU A 36 -4.36 -4.05 0.31
C LEU A 36 -4.68 -3.14 1.48
N LEU A 37 -4.69 -1.82 1.27
CA LEU A 37 -5.02 -0.85 2.32
C LEU A 37 -6.46 -1.01 2.81
N ALA A 38 -7.41 -1.31 1.91
CA ALA A 38 -8.77 -1.66 2.29
C ALA A 38 -8.86 -2.98 3.09
N LYS A 39 -7.98 -3.95 2.80
CA LYS A 39 -7.92 -5.23 3.51
C LYS A 39 -7.23 -5.11 4.87
N PHE A 40 -6.27 -4.21 5.01
CA PHE A 40 -5.43 -4.07 6.20
C PHE A 40 -5.44 -2.62 6.70
N PRO A 41 -6.59 -2.11 7.19
CA PRO A 41 -6.72 -0.72 7.66
C PRO A 41 -5.80 -0.42 8.86
N GLN A 42 -5.40 -1.43 9.63
CA GLN A 42 -4.48 -1.30 10.76
C GLN A 42 -3.05 -0.91 10.37
N TRP A 43 -2.73 -0.79 9.08
CA TRP A 43 -1.42 -0.31 8.64
C TRP A 43 -1.27 1.21 8.73
N GLY A 44 -2.35 1.95 9.00
CA GLY A 44 -2.28 3.39 9.18
C GLY A 44 -1.97 4.16 7.89
N ILE A 45 -2.12 3.54 6.71
CA ILE A 45 -1.82 4.16 5.42
C ILE A 45 -3.10 4.30 4.62
N ALA A 46 -3.35 5.49 4.08
CA ALA A 46 -4.54 5.84 3.33
C ALA A 46 -4.22 6.38 1.94
N VAL A 47 -5.24 6.45 1.09
CA VAL A 47 -5.18 7.16 -0.20
C VAL A 47 -6.13 8.34 -0.11
N VAL A 48 -5.60 9.55 -0.17
CA VAL A 48 -6.36 10.81 -0.11
C VAL A 48 -6.09 11.58 -1.40
N ASP A 49 -7.14 11.94 -2.12
CA ASP A 49 -7.07 12.66 -3.40
C ASP A 49 -6.07 12.07 -4.42
N GLY A 50 -5.97 10.73 -4.43
CA GLY A 50 -5.08 10.01 -5.34
C GLY A 50 -3.61 9.93 -4.89
N VAL A 51 -3.29 10.36 -3.67
CA VAL A 51 -1.94 10.32 -3.10
C VAL A 51 -1.89 9.35 -1.92
N LEU A 52 -0.78 8.64 -1.77
CA LEU A 52 -0.53 7.77 -0.61
C LEU A 52 -0.12 8.64 0.59
N VAL A 53 -0.79 8.46 1.73
CA VAL A 53 -0.54 9.22 2.97
C VAL A 53 -0.35 8.26 4.13
N ASP A 54 0.66 8.49 4.95
CA ASP A 54 0.84 7.84 6.25
C ASP A 54 0.00 8.63 7.27
N TRP A 55 -1.05 8.01 7.81
CA TRP A 55 -2.03 8.66 8.68
C TRP A 55 -1.60 8.66 10.15
N GLU A 56 -0.71 7.75 10.54
CA GLU A 56 -0.20 7.65 11.91
C GLU A 56 1.04 8.53 12.16
N ARG A 57 1.49 9.29 11.15
CA ARG A 57 2.77 9.99 11.17
C ARG A 57 2.68 11.47 10.81
#